data_AF-A0A087S1E8-F1
#
_entry.id   AF-A0A087S1E8-F1
#
_cell.length_a   1.000
_cell.length_b   1.000
_cell.length_c   1.000
_cell.angle_alpha   90.00
_cell.angle_beta   90.00
_cell.angle_gamma   90.00
#
_symmetry.space_group_name_H-M   'P 1'
#
loop_
_entity.id
_entity.type
_entity.pdbx_description
1 polymer ?
#
loop_
_entity_poly.entity_id
_entity_poly.type
_entity_poly.pdbx_seq_one_letter_code
_entity_poly.pdbx_strand_id
1 'polypeptide(L)' 'MENFFEPEKSYLSCEKNIKKYLESISDSQLKNFFDNLEYTPFPILLMKEYKKRFRTPNN' A
#
# COMPACT_ATOMS: atom_id res chain seq x y z
N MET A 1 -15.43 -28.33 7.54
CA MET A 1 -14.29 -27.47 7.89
C MET A 1 -13.98 -26.67 6.65
N GLU A 2 -14.36 -25.39 6.63
CA GLU A 2 -14.12 -24.51 5.50
C GLU A 2 -12.61 -24.35 5.28
N ASN A 3 -12.21 -24.25 4.01
CA ASN A 3 -10.82 -24.15 3.57
C ASN A 3 -10.21 -22.83 4.06
N PHE A 4 -9.63 -22.84 5.27
CA PHE A 4 -9.05 -21.65 5.92
C PHE A 4 -7.77 -21.12 5.24
N PHE A 5 -7.19 -21.88 4.30
CA PHE A 5 -5.99 -21.46 3.59
C PHE A 5 -6.11 -21.83 2.12
N GLU A 6 -6.68 -20.92 1.33
CA GLU A 6 -6.38 -20.83 -0.10
C GLU A 6 -5.16 -19.91 -0.27
N PRO A 7 -3.93 -20.45 -0.43
CA PRO A 7 -2.71 -19.66 -0.38
C PRO A 7 -2.64 -18.65 -1.52
N GLU A 8 -3.21 -19.01 -2.68
CA GLU A 8 -3.25 -18.16 -3.87
C GLU A 8 -4.24 -16.99 -3.76
N LYS A 9 -5.29 -17.13 -2.93
CA LYS A 9 -6.23 -16.05 -2.66
C LYS A 9 -5.82 -15.16 -1.49
N SER A 10 -4.85 -15.59 -0.67
CA SER A 10 -4.45 -14.83 0.51
C SER A 10 -3.56 -13.63 0.16
N TYR A 11 -2.39 -13.85 -0.45
CA TYR A 11 -1.40 -12.79 -0.69
C TYR A 11 -1.80 -11.78 -1.78
N LEU A 12 -2.39 -12.24 -2.89
CA LEU A 12 -2.89 -11.36 -3.95
C LEU A 12 -4.08 -10.50 -3.49
N SER A 13 -4.95 -11.06 -2.63
CA SER A 13 -6.01 -10.30 -1.98
C SER A 13 -5.42 -9.28 -1.01
N CYS A 14 -4.42 -9.66 -0.20
CA CYS A 14 -3.73 -8.76 0.70
C CYS A 14 -3.06 -7.58 -0.03
N GLU A 15 -2.26 -7.82 -1.07
CA GLU A 15 -1.63 -6.73 -1.83
C GLU A 15 -2.69 -5.82 -2.49
N LYS A 16 -3.74 -6.40 -3.08
CA LYS A 16 -4.83 -5.63 -3.69
C LYS A 16 -5.58 -4.78 -2.66
N ASN A 17 -5.84 -5.31 -1.47
CA ASN A 17 -6.50 -4.60 -0.38
C ASN A 17 -5.60 -3.50 0.19
N ILE A 18 -4.30 -3.75 0.33
CA ILE A 18 -3.33 -2.73 0.74
C ILE A 18 -3.27 -1.60 -0.29
N LYS A 19 -3.19 -1.91 -1.58
CA LYS A 19 -3.22 -0.89 -2.64
C LYS A 19 -4.48 -0.05 -2.57
N LYS A 20 -5.66 -0.68 -2.48
CA LYS A 20 -6.93 0.03 -2.34
C LYS A 20 -6.98 0.91 -1.09
N TYR A 21 -6.47 0.41 0.03
CA TYR A 21 -6.38 1.18 1.26
C TYR A 21 -5.48 2.41 1.08
N LEU A 22 -4.27 2.22 0.54
CA LEU A 22 -3.34 3.30 0.26
C LEU A 22 -3.95 4.32 -0.71
N GLU A 23 -4.67 3.88 -1.74
CA GLU A 23 -5.42 4.73 -2.68
C GLU A 23 -6.54 5.55 -1.99
N SER A 24 -7.14 5.02 -0.93
CA SER A 24 -8.27 5.65 -0.23
C SER A 24 -7.88 6.68 0.85
N ILE A 25 -6.66 6.62 1.39
CA ILE A 25 -6.22 7.55 2.43
C ILE A 25 -5.87 8.92 1.87
N SER A 26 -6.01 9.94 2.70
CA SER A 26 -5.68 11.33 2.34
C SER A 26 -4.17 11.54 2.14
N ASP A 27 -3.81 12.61 1.44
CA ASP A 27 -2.41 12.96 1.19
C ASP A 27 -1.61 13.24 2.47
N SER A 28 -2.23 13.82 3.51
CA SER A 28 -1.58 14.04 4.81
C SER A 28 -1.29 12.73 5.53
N GLN A 29 -2.22 11.77 5.50
CA GLN A 29 -2.03 10.44 6.04
C GLN A 29 -0.95 9.68 5.27
N LEU A 30 -0.98 9.75 3.93
CA LEU A 30 0.01 9.09 3.09
C LEU A 30 1.43 9.63 3.34
N LYS A 31 1.57 10.94 3.54
CA LYS A 31 2.85 11.56 3.96
C LYS A 31 3.31 11.06 5.32
N ASN A 32 2.45 11.07 6.33
CA ASN A 32 2.79 10.58 7.67
C ASN A 32 3.24 9.10 7.63
N PHE A 33 2.53 8.25 6.88
CA PHE A 33 2.96 6.86 6.72
C PHE A 33 4.29 6.75 6.00
N PHE A 34 4.53 7.57 4.98
CA PHE A 34 5.80 7.57 4.25
C PHE A 34 6.96 8.07 5.13
N ASP A 35 6.75 9.03 6.03
CA ASP A 35 7.76 9.47 6.99
C ASP A 35 8.15 8.34 7.97
N ASN A 36 7.25 7.39 8.21
CA ASN A 36 7.43 6.21 9.06
C ASN A 36 7.61 4.91 8.24
N LEU A 37 8.16 5.01 7.02
CA LEU A 37 8.26 3.90 6.06
C LEU A 37 8.95 2.65 6.63
N GLU A 38 9.93 2.82 7.52
CA GLU A 38 10.70 1.72 8.10
C GLU A 38 9.87 0.82 9.05
N TYR A 39 8.73 1.32 9.54
CA TYR A 39 7.85 0.60 10.47
C TYR A 39 6.64 -0.05 9.79
N THR A 40 6.43 0.14 8.49
CA THR A 40 5.31 -0.49 7.78
C THR A 40 5.66 -1.91 7.30
N PRO A 41 4.72 -2.87 7.37
CA PRO A 41 4.92 -4.19 6.77
C PRO A 41 4.83 -4.20 5.24
N PHE A 42 4.53 -3.06 4.59
CA PHE A 42 4.38 -2.94 3.14
C PHE A 42 5.13 -1.71 2.56
N PRO A 43 6.43 -1.52 2.84
CA PRO A 43 7.16 -0.30 2.48
C PRO A 43 7.22 -0.08 0.97
N ILE A 44 7.32 -1.15 0.18
CA ILE A 44 7.39 -1.07 -1.27
C ILE A 44 6.07 -0.53 -1.86
N LEU A 45 4.93 -0.99 -1.37
CA LEU A 45 3.61 -0.56 -1.87
C LEU A 45 3.34 0.89 -1.47
N LEU A 46 3.67 1.25 -0.23
CA LEU A 46 3.55 2.62 0.27
C LEU A 46 4.42 3.60 -0.54
N MET A 47 5.68 3.26 -0.79
CA MET A 47 6.58 4.10 -1.59
C MET A 47 6.11 4.25 -3.04
N LYS A 48 5.53 3.20 -3.65
CA LYS A 48 4.97 3.26 -5.00
C LYS A 48 3.80 4.26 -5.08
N GLU A 49 2.85 4.17 -4.14
CA GLU A 49 1.70 5.08 -4.13
C GLU A 49 2.11 6.52 -3.81
N TYR A 50 3.03 6.71 -2.86
CA TYR A 50 3.59 8.04 -2.55
C TYR A 50 4.24 8.68 -3.79
N LYS A 51 5.10 7.93 -4.49
CA LYS A 51 5.71 8.41 -5.75
C LYS A 51 4.65 8.68 -6.81
N LYS A 52 3.63 7.84 -6.96
CA LYS A 52 2.55 8.06 -7.93
C LYS A 52 1.81 9.38 -7.69
N ARG A 53 1.57 9.77 -6.42
CA ARG A 53 0.85 11.02 -6.10
C ARG A 53 1.71 12.27 -6.10
N PHE A 54 2.92 12.17 -5.56
CA PHE A 54 3.74 13.36 -5.27
C PHE A 54 4.92 13.52 -6.20
N ARG A 55 5.18 12.56 -7.10
CA ARG A 55 6.19 12.77 -8.15
C ARG A 55 5.58 13.69 -9.21
N THR A 56 6.02 14.94 -9.19
CA THR A 56 5.82 15.87 -10.29
C THR A 56 6.43 15.25 -11.55
N PRO A 57 5.70 15.16 -12.68
CA PRO A 57 6.35 14.91 -13.94
C PRO A 57 7.29 16.09 -14.19
N ASN A 58 8.60 15.83 -14.19
CA ASN A 58 9.56 16.84 -14.64
C ASN A 58 9.23 17.14 -16.10
N ASN A 59 8.96 18.42 -16.36
CA ASN A 59 8.78 19.00 -17.69
C ASN A 59 10.08 18.92 -18.48
#